data_AF-A0A178ML90-F1
#
_entry.id   AF-A0A178ML90-F1
#
_cell.length_a   1.000
_cell.length_b   1.000
_cell.length_c   1.000
_cell.angle_alpha   90.00
_cell.angle_beta   90.00
_cell.angle_gamma   90.00
#
_symmetry.space_group_name_H-M   'P 1'
#
loop_
_entity.id
_entity.type
_entity.pdbx_description
1 polymer ?
#
loop_
_entity_poly.entity_id
_entity_poly.type
_entity_poly.pdbx_seq_one_letter_code
_entity_poly.pdbx_strand_id
1 'polypeptide(L)'
;MGSGLGENPFSLFRPAPKLADTTRAAEDDRKMTATVPLAVLGRGFWKLNLIISPLSLLLLLYLAVMAGGSPNSPGGLNSVLMAGAFIFLTPLGLVAAHILGAKIIDTALRLVPPGHAAVTWIGLAVSGILVVVAGNVFVDDLYQFRQGNYGISIIALCLDFGGMAAVVLAGGGKLPTIRA
;
A
#
# COMPACT_ATOMS: atom_id res chain seq x y z
N MET A 1 69.43 13.43 11.37
CA MET A 1 68.22 13.78 10.59
C MET A 1 67.85 12.58 9.74
N GLY A 2 66.61 12.11 9.86
CA GLY A 2 66.03 11.10 8.97
C GLY A 2 65.69 9.77 9.66
N SER A 3 64.39 9.52 9.77
CA SER A 3 63.65 8.24 9.66
C SER A 3 62.49 8.29 10.65
N GLY A 4 61.24 8.44 10.26
CA GLY A 4 60.58 7.78 9.14
C GLY A 4 59.37 7.09 9.76
N LEU A 5 58.21 7.72 9.58
CA LEU A 5 56.89 7.22 9.95
C LEU A 5 56.71 5.82 9.34
N GLY A 6 56.71 4.79 10.19
CA GLY A 6 56.31 3.45 9.79
C GLY A 6 54.79 3.36 9.73
N GLU A 7 54.23 3.66 8.57
CA GLU A 7 52.87 3.25 8.24
C GLU A 7 52.80 1.72 8.32
N ASN A 8 51.91 1.20 9.17
CA ASN A 8 51.69 -0.23 9.30
C ASN A 8 51.21 -0.80 7.95
N PRO A 9 51.97 -1.74 7.32
CA PRO A 9 51.60 -2.32 6.02
C PRO A 9 50.38 -3.27 6.10
N PHE A 10 49.79 -3.45 7.28
CA PHE A 10 48.69 -4.39 7.52
C PHE A 10 47.29 -3.74 7.58
N SER A 11 47.18 -2.42 7.39
CA SER A 11 45.86 -1.75 7.30
C SER A 11 45.14 -1.99 5.96
N LEU A 12 45.81 -2.62 4.98
CA LEU A 12 45.28 -2.94 3.66
C LEU A 12 44.43 -4.24 3.60
N PHE A 13 44.39 -5.02 4.67
CA PHE A 13 43.54 -6.23 4.74
C PHE A 13 42.26 -5.95 5.53
N ARG A 14 41.41 -5.05 5.02
CA ARG A 14 39.97 -5.25 5.26
C ARG A 14 39.59 -6.52 4.48
N PRO A 15 39.00 -7.54 5.12
CA PRO A 15 38.45 -8.66 4.36
C PRO A 15 37.45 -8.09 3.35
N ALA A 16 37.70 -8.33 2.06
CA ALA A 16 36.75 -8.01 1.02
C ALA A 16 35.40 -8.63 1.42
N PRO A 17 34.28 -7.89 1.35
CA PRO A 17 32.98 -8.47 1.62
C PRO A 17 32.82 -9.71 0.75
N LYS A 18 32.39 -10.83 1.34
CA LYS A 18 32.22 -12.10 0.64
C LYS A 18 31.37 -11.83 -0.60
N LEU A 19 31.86 -12.23 -1.77
CA LEU A 19 31.22 -11.99 -3.07
C LEU A 19 29.74 -12.42 -3.12
N ALA A 20 29.37 -13.41 -2.29
CA ALA A 20 28.02 -13.92 -2.11
C ALA A 20 27.06 -12.98 -1.35
N ASP A 21 27.56 -12.12 -0.46
CA ASP A 21 26.74 -11.16 0.28
C ASP A 21 26.46 -9.92 -0.56
N THR A 22 27.41 -9.49 -1.40
CA THR A 22 27.22 -8.38 -2.34
C THR A 22 26.22 -8.70 -3.47
N THR A 23 26.18 -9.94 -3.94
CA THR A 23 25.21 -10.36 -4.98
C THR A 23 23.79 -10.46 -4.45
N ARG A 24 23.62 -10.89 -3.19
CA ARG A 24 22.31 -10.97 -2.52
C ARG A 24 21.69 -9.59 -2.26
N ALA A 25 22.45 -8.67 -1.65
CA ALA A 25 21.97 -7.32 -1.39
C ALA A 25 21.55 -6.60 -2.69
N ALA A 26 22.31 -6.79 -3.78
CA ALA A 26 21.99 -6.24 -5.09
C ALA A 26 20.77 -6.91 -5.77
N GLU A 27 20.42 -8.15 -5.40
CA GLU A 27 19.23 -8.84 -5.89
C GLU A 27 17.97 -8.38 -5.17
N ASP A 28 18.05 -8.18 -3.85
CA ASP A 28 16.94 -7.70 -3.04
C ASP A 28 16.62 -6.22 -3.33
N ASP A 29 17.65 -5.40 -3.56
CA ASP A 29 17.48 -4.02 -4.02
C ASP A 29 16.78 -3.94 -5.39
N ARG A 30 17.12 -4.85 -6.33
CA ARG A 30 16.41 -4.98 -7.61
C ARG A 30 14.95 -5.43 -7.48
N LYS A 31 14.62 -6.23 -6.47
CA LYS A 31 13.25 -6.71 -6.25
C LYS A 31 12.38 -5.64 -5.62
N MET A 32 12.92 -4.84 -4.71
CA MET A 32 12.16 -3.75 -4.07
C MET A 32 11.99 -2.52 -4.98
N THR A 33 12.94 -2.29 -5.89
CA THR A 33 12.82 -1.28 -6.96
C THR A 33 12.03 -1.78 -8.18
N ALA A 34 11.59 -3.05 -8.19
CA ALA A 34 10.73 -3.57 -9.24
C ALA A 34 9.43 -2.77 -9.31
N THR A 35 8.96 -2.54 -10.54
CA THR A 35 7.80 -1.69 -10.80
C THR A 35 6.54 -2.51 -11.06
N VAL A 36 5.41 -1.96 -10.63
CA VAL A 36 4.07 -2.44 -10.91
C VAL A 36 3.42 -1.47 -11.91
N PRO A 37 3.02 -1.94 -13.11
CA PRO A 37 2.32 -1.10 -14.07
C PRO A 37 0.97 -0.64 -13.52
N LEU A 38 0.59 0.62 -13.74
CA LEU A 38 -0.71 1.15 -13.31
C LEU A 38 -1.89 0.39 -13.94
N ALA A 39 -1.70 -0.13 -15.17
CA ALA A 39 -2.69 -0.96 -15.84
C ALA A 39 -2.99 -2.28 -15.09
N VAL A 40 -2.00 -2.84 -14.38
CA VAL A 40 -2.19 -4.04 -13.55
C VAL A 40 -3.05 -3.69 -12.34
N LEU A 41 -2.75 -2.58 -11.65
CA LEU A 41 -3.52 -2.11 -10.50
C LEU A 41 -4.98 -1.82 -10.89
N GLY A 42 -5.20 -1.06 -11.97
CA GLY A 42 -6.55 -0.74 -12.45
C GLY A 42 -7.34 -1.98 -12.86
N ARG A 43 -6.73 -2.91 -13.62
CA ARG A 43 -7.38 -4.16 -14.01
C ARG A 43 -7.71 -5.04 -12.80
N GLY A 44 -6.79 -5.13 -11.85
CA GLY A 44 -6.97 -5.91 -10.64
C GLY A 44 -8.10 -5.38 -9.77
N PHE A 45 -8.14 -4.05 -9.58
CA PHE A 45 -9.21 -3.37 -8.87
C PHE A 45 -10.57 -3.66 -9.50
N TRP A 46 -10.72 -3.47 -10.81
CA TRP A 46 -11.98 -3.73 -11.51
C TRP A 46 -12.43 -5.18 -11.42
N LYS A 47 -11.50 -6.15 -11.56
CA LYS A 47 -11.82 -7.57 -11.40
C LYS A 47 -12.32 -7.90 -10.00
N LEU A 48 -11.62 -7.43 -8.96
CA LEU A 48 -12.03 -7.68 -7.58
C LEU A 48 -13.37 -7.02 -7.28
N ASN A 49 -13.58 -5.78 -7.74
CA ASN A 49 -14.86 -5.11 -7.55
C ASN A 49 -16.00 -5.86 -8.25
N LEU A 50 -15.80 -6.37 -9.46
CA LEU A 50 -16.81 -7.16 -10.17
C LEU A 50 -17.12 -8.50 -9.46
N ILE A 51 -16.11 -9.13 -8.87
CA ILE A 51 -16.29 -10.38 -8.12
C ILE A 51 -17.05 -10.13 -6.81
N ILE A 52 -16.73 -9.04 -6.11
CA ILE A 52 -17.30 -8.70 -4.80
C ILE A 52 -18.65 -7.99 -4.94
N SER A 53 -18.95 -7.37 -6.10
CA SER A 53 -20.15 -6.55 -6.28
C SER A 53 -21.48 -7.25 -5.96
N PRO A 54 -21.70 -8.56 -6.24
CA PRO A 54 -22.94 -9.21 -5.83
C PRO A 54 -23.11 -9.23 -4.31
N LEU A 55 -22.01 -9.50 -3.59
CA LEU A 55 -22.02 -9.50 -2.13
C LEU A 55 -22.22 -8.08 -1.57
N SER A 56 -21.56 -7.08 -2.16
CA SER A 56 -21.74 -5.67 -1.81
C SER A 56 -23.17 -5.17 -2.03
N LEU A 57 -23.82 -5.61 -3.12
CA LEU A 57 -25.21 -5.28 -3.41
C LEU A 57 -26.17 -5.95 -2.43
N LEU A 58 -25.92 -7.22 -2.06
CA LEU A 58 -26.71 -7.90 -1.03
C LEU A 58 -26.55 -7.23 0.34
N LEU A 59 -25.33 -6.81 0.70
CA LEU A 59 -25.08 -6.06 1.92
C LEU A 59 -25.81 -4.71 1.90
N LEU A 60 -25.76 -3.99 0.78
CA LEU A 60 -26.47 -2.72 0.63
C LEU A 60 -27.99 -2.90 0.77
N LEU A 61 -28.54 -3.94 0.15
CA LEU A 61 -29.96 -4.28 0.27
C LEU A 61 -30.34 -4.66 1.70
N TYR A 62 -29.51 -5.45 2.37
CA TYR A 62 -29.71 -5.83 3.77
C TYR A 62 -29.71 -4.58 4.68
N LEU A 63 -28.74 -3.68 4.51
CA LEU A 63 -28.68 -2.42 5.25
C LEU A 63 -29.91 -1.55 4.97
N ALA A 64 -30.38 -1.51 3.72
CA ALA A 64 -31.59 -0.78 3.34
C ALA A 64 -32.83 -1.33 4.07
N VAL A 65 -32.99 -2.65 4.15
CA VAL A 65 -34.10 -3.31 4.86
C VAL A 65 -34.01 -3.06 6.36
N MET A 66 -32.82 -3.22 6.95
CA MET A 66 -32.59 -3.05 8.39
C MET A 66 -32.72 -1.59 8.85
N ALA A 67 -32.46 -0.62 7.98
CA ALA A 67 -32.63 0.80 8.30
C ALA A 67 -34.10 1.18 8.54
N GLY A 68 -35.07 0.30 8.26
CA GLY A 68 -36.48 0.45 8.66
C GLY A 68 -37.22 1.63 8.01
N GLY A 69 -36.55 2.44 7.20
CA GLY A 69 -37.13 3.53 6.45
C GLY A 69 -37.84 3.00 5.21
N SER A 70 -39.04 3.51 4.93
CA SER A 70 -39.67 3.29 3.63
C SER A 70 -38.68 3.73 2.53
N PRO A 71 -38.43 2.93 1.48
CA PRO A 71 -37.52 3.28 0.38
C PRO A 71 -37.99 4.55 -0.36
N ASN A 72 -39.24 4.97 -0.15
CA ASN A 72 -39.84 6.18 -0.70
C ASN A 72 -39.68 7.41 0.20
N SER A 73 -39.05 7.27 1.38
CA SER A 73 -38.73 8.41 2.23
C SER A 73 -37.38 9.01 1.82
N PRO A 74 -37.25 10.36 1.74
CA PRO A 74 -35.98 11.01 1.39
C PRO A 74 -34.81 10.59 2.29
N GLY A 75 -35.08 10.35 3.59
CA GLY A 75 -34.07 9.88 4.55
C GLY A 75 -33.60 8.44 4.32
N GLY A 76 -34.50 7.55 3.88
CA GLY A 76 -34.16 6.16 3.52
C GLY A 76 -33.29 6.10 2.28
N LEU A 77 -33.66 6.82 1.22
CA LEU A 77 -32.88 6.87 -0.02
C LEU A 77 -31.48 7.46 0.22
N ASN A 78 -31.36 8.55 0.98
CA ASN A 78 -30.07 9.17 1.30
C ASN A 78 -29.15 8.21 2.07
N SER A 79 -29.68 7.44 3.00
CA SER A 79 -28.90 6.47 3.79
C SER A 79 -28.38 5.33 2.92
N VAL A 80 -29.20 4.81 2.00
CA VAL A 80 -28.80 3.78 1.02
C VAL A 80 -27.76 4.33 0.06
N LEU A 81 -27.94 5.56 -0.44
CA LEU A 81 -26.96 6.21 -1.31
C LEU A 81 -25.62 6.42 -0.59
N MET A 82 -25.63 6.86 0.67
CA MET A 82 -24.40 7.00 1.46
C MET A 82 -23.73 5.64 1.72
N ALA A 83 -24.49 4.61 2.09
CA ALA A 83 -23.95 3.28 2.29
C ALA A 83 -23.36 2.71 0.99
N GLY A 84 -24.05 2.87 -0.13
CA GLY A 84 -23.57 2.45 -1.45
C GLY A 84 -22.31 3.21 -1.86
N ALA A 85 -22.31 4.54 -1.71
CA ALA A 85 -21.13 5.36 -1.94
C ALA A 85 -19.96 4.89 -1.09
N PHE A 86 -20.16 4.62 0.20
CA PHE A 86 -19.11 4.13 1.08
C PHE A 86 -18.57 2.76 0.64
N ILE A 87 -19.44 1.80 0.32
CA ILE A 87 -19.04 0.44 -0.07
C ILE A 87 -18.25 0.42 -1.39
N PHE A 88 -18.64 1.24 -2.37
CA PHE A 88 -18.03 1.21 -3.70
C PHE A 88 -16.93 2.25 -3.90
N LEU A 89 -17.03 3.45 -3.31
CA LEU A 89 -16.04 4.51 -3.47
C LEU A 89 -14.87 4.40 -2.50
N THR A 90 -15.06 3.87 -1.30
CA THR A 90 -13.95 3.76 -0.33
C THR A 90 -12.81 2.88 -0.85
N PRO A 91 -13.05 1.68 -1.41
CA PRO A 91 -11.98 0.87 -2.00
C PRO A 91 -11.30 1.57 -3.20
N LEU A 92 -12.08 2.30 -4.01
CA LEU A 92 -11.53 3.09 -5.12
C LEU A 92 -10.60 4.20 -4.61
N GLY A 93 -11.06 4.93 -3.60
CA GLY A 93 -10.30 5.99 -2.95
C GLY A 93 -9.00 5.46 -2.34
N LEU A 94 -9.05 4.29 -1.69
CA LEU A 94 -7.88 3.65 -1.10
C LEU A 94 -6.83 3.30 -2.16
N VAL A 95 -7.24 2.67 -3.28
CA VAL A 95 -6.31 2.33 -4.37
C VAL A 95 -5.75 3.59 -5.05
N ALA A 96 -6.59 4.60 -5.25
CA ALA A 96 -6.15 5.88 -5.80
C ALA A 96 -5.12 6.57 -4.88
N ALA A 97 -5.37 6.57 -3.56
CA ALA A 97 -4.44 7.09 -2.56
C ALA A 97 -3.11 6.33 -2.59
N HIS A 98 -3.15 5.00 -2.74
CA HIS A 98 -1.94 4.18 -2.88
C HIS A 98 -1.12 4.57 -4.10
N ILE A 99 -1.76 4.66 -5.26
CA ILE A 99 -1.11 5.03 -6.52
C ILE A 99 -0.50 6.43 -6.41
N LEU A 100 -1.27 7.40 -5.90
CA LEU A 100 -0.81 8.78 -5.77
C LEU A 100 0.34 8.91 -4.77
N GLY A 101 0.21 8.30 -3.58
CA GLY A 101 1.25 8.30 -2.57
C GLY A 101 2.53 7.62 -3.07
N ALA A 102 2.41 6.46 -3.71
CA ALA A 102 3.54 5.77 -4.31
C ALA A 102 4.22 6.62 -5.39
N LYS A 103 3.44 7.35 -6.20
CA LYS A 103 3.98 8.29 -7.19
C LYS A 103 4.74 9.45 -6.58
N ILE A 104 4.22 10.03 -5.50
CA ILE A 104 4.90 11.09 -4.76
C ILE A 104 6.24 10.57 -4.22
N ILE A 105 6.24 9.39 -3.61
CA ILE A 105 7.44 8.76 -3.05
C ILE A 105 8.45 8.42 -4.14
N ASP A 106 8.01 7.78 -5.22
CA ASP A 106 8.87 7.43 -6.36
C ASP A 106 9.51 8.67 -6.99
N THR A 107 8.76 9.77 -7.07
CA THR A 107 9.27 11.04 -7.59
C THR A 107 10.27 11.68 -6.63
N ALA A 108 9.96 11.71 -5.33
CA ALA A 108 10.82 12.27 -4.29
C ALA A 108 12.16 11.51 -4.18
N LEU A 109 12.12 10.19 -4.29
CA LEU A 109 13.28 9.30 -4.25
C LEU A 109 13.93 9.10 -5.63
N ARG A 110 13.38 9.71 -6.69
CA ARG A 110 13.84 9.59 -8.08
C ARG A 110 13.94 8.14 -8.60
N LEU A 111 13.06 7.27 -8.10
CA LEU A 111 13.03 5.84 -8.47
C LEU A 111 12.34 5.62 -9.81
N VAL A 112 11.26 6.35 -10.09
CA VAL A 112 10.51 6.26 -11.34
C VAL A 112 10.16 7.68 -11.81
N PRO A 113 10.42 8.04 -13.08
CA PRO A 113 10.03 9.35 -13.60
C PRO A 113 8.51 9.58 -13.50
N PRO A 114 8.05 10.81 -13.23
CA PRO A 114 6.63 11.10 -13.00
C PRO A 114 5.73 10.71 -14.18
N GLY A 115 6.23 10.82 -15.43
CA GLY A 115 5.50 10.47 -16.64
C GLY A 115 5.40 8.97 -16.96
N HIS A 116 6.07 8.09 -16.21
CA HIS A 116 5.98 6.64 -16.47
C HIS A 116 4.72 6.04 -15.84
N ALA A 117 4.00 5.17 -16.56
CA ALA A 117 2.77 4.54 -16.07
C ALA A 117 3.03 3.32 -15.15
N ALA A 118 3.92 3.47 -14.17
CA ALA A 118 4.26 2.43 -13.20
C ALA A 118 4.65 3.02 -11.82
N VAL A 119 4.52 2.23 -10.76
CA VAL A 119 4.92 2.58 -9.38
C VAL A 119 5.84 1.50 -8.82
N THR A 120 6.74 1.84 -7.90
CA THR A 120 7.59 0.82 -7.25
C THR A 120 6.88 0.13 -6.09
N TRP A 121 7.35 -1.08 -5.73
CA TRP A 121 6.90 -1.77 -4.52
C TRP A 121 7.24 -1.01 -3.24
N ILE A 122 8.41 -0.37 -3.18
CA ILE A 122 8.78 0.53 -2.07
C ILE A 122 7.78 1.68 -1.95
N GLY A 123 7.46 2.33 -3.06
CA GLY A 123 6.49 3.42 -3.11
C GLY A 123 5.13 2.98 -2.60
N LEU A 124 4.64 1.81 -3.03
CA LEU A 124 3.38 1.23 -2.55
C LEU A 124 3.41 0.90 -1.05
N ALA A 125 4.49 0.30 -0.55
CA ALA A 125 4.63 -0.06 0.85
C ALA A 125 4.66 1.16 1.77
N VAL A 126 5.47 2.17 1.42
CA VAL A 126 5.55 3.41 2.18
C VAL A 126 4.23 4.18 2.09
N SER A 127 3.57 4.17 0.93
CA SER A 127 2.23 4.74 0.77
C SER A 127 1.21 4.10 1.71
N GLY A 128 1.16 2.78 1.82
CA GLY A 128 0.23 2.10 2.74
C GLY A 128 0.49 2.42 4.22
N ILE A 129 1.75 2.53 4.63
CA ILE A 129 2.09 3.02 5.98
C ILE A 129 1.52 4.43 6.20
N LEU A 130 1.68 5.33 5.22
CA LEU A 130 1.15 6.69 5.31
C LEU A 130 -0.38 6.72 5.35
N VAL A 131 -1.06 5.87 4.57
CA VAL A 131 -2.53 5.75 4.58
C VAL A 131 -3.01 5.32 5.96
N VAL A 132 -2.39 4.30 6.56
CA VAL A 132 -2.77 3.83 7.90
C VAL A 132 -2.48 4.89 8.96
N VAL A 133 -1.34 5.56 8.90
CA VAL A 133 -1.01 6.66 9.83
C VAL A 133 -2.01 7.80 9.69
N ALA A 134 -2.32 8.24 8.48
CA ALA A 134 -3.29 9.30 8.23
C ALA A 134 -4.70 8.90 8.70
N GLY A 135 -5.09 7.64 8.47
CA GLY A 135 -6.36 7.10 8.98
C GLY A 135 -6.42 7.11 10.50
N ASN A 136 -5.34 6.72 11.19
CA ASN A 136 -5.28 6.76 12.64
C ASN A 136 -5.37 8.20 13.17
N VAL A 137 -4.61 9.14 12.60
CA VAL A 137 -4.69 10.57 12.97
C VAL A 137 -6.11 11.11 12.79
N PHE A 138 -6.75 10.78 11.66
CA PHE A 138 -8.12 11.19 11.38
C PHE A 138 -9.13 10.62 12.39
N VAL A 139 -9.01 9.35 12.77
CA VAL A 139 -9.87 8.72 13.78
C VAL A 139 -9.64 9.34 15.16
N ASP A 140 -8.38 9.60 15.52
CA ASP A 140 -8.01 10.23 16.79
C ASP A 140 -8.59 11.65 16.89
N ASP A 141 -8.52 12.43 15.81
CA ASP A 141 -9.09 13.79 15.74
C ASP A 141 -10.62 13.79 15.78
N LEU A 142 -11.29 12.82 15.11
CA LEU A 142 -12.75 12.74 15.06
C LEU A 142 -13.38 12.28 16.36
N TYR A 143 -12.77 11.28 17.00
CA TYR A 143 -13.40 10.58 18.12
C TYR A 143 -12.72 10.84 19.46
N GLN A 144 -11.64 11.64 19.49
CA GLN A 144 -10.83 11.89 20.68
C GLN A 144 -10.38 10.61 21.38
N PHE A 145 -10.30 9.50 20.64
CA PHE A 145 -9.76 8.25 21.14
C PHE A 145 -8.27 8.45 21.34
N ARG A 146 -7.86 9.00 22.49
CA ARG A 146 -6.46 9.06 22.94
C ARG A 146 -5.94 7.67 23.31
N GLN A 147 -6.23 6.66 22.49
CA GLN A 147 -5.88 5.29 22.76
C GLN A 147 -4.72 4.92 21.85
N GLY A 148 -3.53 4.85 22.43
CA GLY A 148 -2.32 4.27 21.81
C GLY A 148 -2.47 2.76 21.57
N ASN A 149 -3.59 2.34 20.98
CA ASN A 149 -3.91 0.96 20.68
C ASN A 149 -3.32 0.58 19.32
N TYR A 150 -2.00 0.38 19.32
CA TYR A 150 -1.23 -0.02 18.14
C TYR A 150 -1.71 -1.32 17.49
N GLY A 151 -2.48 -2.15 18.19
CA GLY A 151 -3.04 -3.39 17.66
C GLY A 151 -4.00 -3.16 16.49
N ILE A 152 -4.85 -2.14 16.57
CA ILE A 152 -5.79 -1.80 15.49
C ILE A 152 -5.03 -1.31 14.26
N SER A 153 -3.99 -0.49 14.46
CA SER A 153 -3.14 0.01 13.38
C SER A 153 -2.40 -1.12 12.66
N ILE A 154 -1.93 -2.14 13.38
CA ILE A 154 -1.27 -3.31 12.77
C ILE A 154 -2.28 -4.11 11.93
N ILE A 155 -3.48 -4.36 12.46
CA ILE A 155 -4.53 -5.06 11.70
C ILE A 155 -4.91 -4.26 10.44
N ALA A 156 -5.07 -2.93 10.57
CA ALA A 156 -5.34 -2.04 9.46
C ALA A 156 -4.23 -2.14 8.39
N LEU A 157 -2.96 -2.12 8.79
CA LEU A 157 -1.83 -2.27 7.87
C LEU A 157 -1.80 -3.64 7.19
N CYS A 158 -2.11 -4.72 7.91
CA CYS A 158 -2.22 -6.05 7.31
C CYS A 158 -3.36 -6.13 6.29
N LEU A 159 -4.53 -5.54 6.59
CA LEU A 159 -5.66 -5.48 5.66
C LEU A 159 -5.35 -4.62 4.45
N ASP A 160 -4.65 -3.51 4.65
CA ASP A 160 -4.26 -2.58 3.59
C ASP A 160 -3.27 -3.23 2.60
N PHE A 161 -2.18 -3.79 3.12
CA PHE A 161 -1.22 -4.54 2.31
C PHE A 161 -1.82 -5.79 1.68
N GLY A 162 -2.65 -6.54 2.43
CA GLY A 162 -3.36 -7.71 1.91
C GLY A 162 -4.30 -7.33 0.75
N GLY A 163 -5.06 -6.26 0.90
CA GLY A 163 -5.94 -5.72 -0.13
C GLY A 163 -5.17 -5.28 -1.36
N MET A 164 -4.06 -4.56 -1.18
CA MET A 164 -3.24 -4.11 -2.30
C MET A 164 -2.55 -5.28 -3.02
N ALA A 165 -2.06 -6.27 -2.27
CA ALA A 165 -1.53 -7.50 -2.83
C ALA A 165 -2.58 -8.26 -3.66
N ALA A 166 -3.81 -8.37 -3.15
CA ALA A 166 -4.92 -9.01 -3.87
C ALA A 166 -5.22 -8.27 -5.19
N VAL A 167 -5.24 -6.94 -5.18
CA VAL A 167 -5.41 -6.13 -6.39
C VAL A 167 -4.31 -6.42 -7.41
N VAL A 168 -3.04 -6.43 -6.99
CA VAL A 168 -1.93 -6.72 -7.91
C VAL A 168 -2.05 -8.13 -8.51
N LEU A 169 -2.33 -9.14 -7.69
CA LEU A 169 -2.48 -10.52 -8.14
C LEU A 169 -3.66 -10.68 -9.11
N ALA A 170 -4.83 -10.11 -8.80
CA ALA A 170 -6.00 -10.16 -9.67
C ALA A 170 -5.73 -9.47 -11.04
N GLY A 171 -4.90 -8.43 -11.02
CA GLY A 171 -4.43 -7.72 -12.21
C GLY A 171 -3.50 -8.54 -13.11
N GLY A 172 -2.96 -9.67 -12.60
CA GLY A 172 -1.95 -10.49 -13.25
C GLY A 172 -0.50 -10.06 -12.93
N GLY A 173 -0.31 -9.21 -11.92
CA GLY A 173 1.00 -8.85 -11.41
C GLY A 173 1.62 -9.98 -10.57
N LYS A 174 2.91 -9.85 -10.29
CA LYS A 174 3.65 -10.76 -9.40
C LYS A 174 4.06 -10.00 -8.16
N LEU A 175 3.84 -10.59 -6.99
CA LEU A 175 4.38 -10.06 -5.74
C LEU A 175 5.90 -10.19 -5.74
N PRO A 176 6.62 -9.26 -5.07
CA PRO A 176 8.05 -9.41 -4.86
C PRO A 176 8.25 -10.69 -4.03
N THR A 177 8.86 -11.70 -4.63
CA THR A 177 9.06 -12.99 -3.97
C THR A 177 10.06 -12.83 -2.84
N ILE A 178 9.56 -12.80 -1.61
CA ILE A 178 10.34 -13.12 -0.42
C ILE A 178 10.51 -14.64 -0.45
N ARG A 179 11.63 -15.13 -0.99
CA ARG A 179 12.01 -16.52 -0.71
C ARG A 179 12.43 -16.56 0.75
N ALA A 180 11.61 -17.18 1.59
CA ALA A 180 11.99 -17.61 2.93
C ALA A 180 13.15 -18.62 2.86
#